data_AF-A0AAV1UF77-F1
#
_entry.id   AF-A0AAV1UF77-F1
#
_cell.length_a   1.000
_cell.length_b   1.000
_cell.length_c   1.000
_cell.angle_alpha   90.00
_cell.angle_beta   90.00
_cell.angle_gamma   90.00
#
_symmetry.space_group_name_H-M   'P 1'
#
loop_
_entity.id
_entity.type
_entity.pdbx_description
1 polymer ?
#
loop_
_entity_poly.entity_id
_entity_poly.type
_entity_poly.pdbx_seq_one_letter_code
_entity_poly.pdbx_strand_id
1 'polypeptide(L)'
;MIDGSRRLSSWMEEEVVTETSVRRYWNRHDHGDSCYLWFKTHVRSSDVVEATEHRRQYEYSVNGRKRVKPGSAITTLGTKVDVNGRTVAIFKYKGGLYAIQNACPHQAASLHLGDIEDIDGTPCISCPRHKWPYSLEDGLCLLPVDCRAECYPICVRQERDGSEIVYVGFTAISDSLFHDDSF
;
A
#
# COMPACT_ATOMS: atom_id res chain seq x y z
N MET A 1 52.43 -44.43 24.33
CA MET A 1 52.23 -43.58 25.52
C MET A 1 51.23 -42.51 25.11
N ILE A 2 50.10 -42.46 25.83
CA ILE A 2 49.12 -41.36 26.03
C ILE A 2 48.62 -40.61 24.79
N ASP A 3 47.36 -40.22 24.62
CA ASP A 3 46.04 -40.35 25.26
C ASP A 3 45.16 -39.49 24.29
N GLY A 4 44.05 -39.93 23.71
CA GLY A 4 42.76 -40.06 24.38
C GLY A 4 41.98 -38.72 24.38
N SER A 5 40.71 -38.79 23.99
CA SER A 5 39.65 -37.77 24.19
C SER A 5 39.74 -36.48 23.36
N ARG A 6 38.64 -35.87 22.90
CA ARG A 6 37.21 -36.17 22.97
C ARG A 6 36.50 -35.29 21.93
N ARG A 7 35.49 -35.88 21.29
CA ARG A 7 34.38 -35.20 20.61
C ARG A 7 33.67 -34.24 21.58
N LEU A 8 33.36 -33.02 21.13
CA LEU A 8 32.28 -32.14 21.57
C LEU A 8 32.01 -31.22 20.35
N SER A 9 31.09 -31.50 19.42
CA SER A 9 29.64 -31.26 19.51
C SER A 9 29.27 -30.05 20.36
N SER A 10 29.27 -28.87 19.73
CA SER A 10 28.41 -27.75 20.07
C SER A 10 27.67 -27.44 18.77
N TRP A 11 26.46 -27.96 18.55
CA TRP A 11 25.23 -27.38 19.09
C TRP A 11 25.38 -25.84 19.10
N MET A 12 25.24 -25.24 17.92
CA MET A 12 24.61 -23.92 17.84
C MET A 12 23.14 -24.23 17.73
N GLU A 13 22.49 -24.13 18.88
CA GLU A 13 21.06 -24.22 19.04
C GLU A 13 20.37 -23.20 18.14
N GLU A 14 19.24 -23.65 17.64
CA GLU A 14 18.24 -22.89 16.92
C GLU A 14 17.95 -21.56 17.61
N GLU A 15 18.12 -20.47 16.88
CA GLU A 15 17.14 -19.40 16.95
C GLU A 15 16.37 -19.41 15.63
N VAL A 16 15.35 -20.28 15.60
CA VAL A 16 14.22 -20.10 14.70
C VAL A 16 13.56 -18.81 15.13
N VAL A 17 13.98 -17.70 14.52
CA VAL A 17 13.25 -16.44 14.59
C VAL A 17 11.92 -16.68 13.89
N THR A 18 10.91 -17.09 14.65
CA THR A 18 9.51 -17.00 14.24
C THR A 18 9.14 -15.52 14.25
N GLU A 19 9.62 -14.79 13.24
CA GLU A 19 9.22 -13.41 13.01
C GLU A 19 7.75 -13.44 12.63
N THR A 20 6.94 -13.31 13.67
CA THR A 20 5.50 -13.26 13.63
C THR A 20 5.15 -12.03 12.81
N SER A 21 4.81 -12.25 11.54
CA SER A 21 4.18 -11.32 10.61
C SER A 21 4.68 -9.88 10.75
N VAL A 22 5.68 -9.50 9.94
CA VAL A 22 6.03 -8.09 9.76
C VAL A 22 4.78 -7.35 9.27
N ARG A 23 4.03 -6.77 10.22
CA ARG A 23 2.88 -5.91 9.98
C ARG A 23 3.41 -4.61 9.43
N ARG A 24 3.71 -4.60 8.13
CA ARG A 24 4.07 -3.36 7.44
C ARG A 24 2.76 -2.61 7.17
N TYR A 25 2.38 -1.78 8.12
CA TYR A 25 1.35 -0.77 7.90
C TYR A 25 1.92 0.29 6.97
N TRP A 26 1.23 0.53 5.87
CA TRP A 26 1.66 1.51 4.87
C TRP A 26 0.51 2.49 4.67
N ASN A 27 0.55 3.56 5.45
CA ASN A 27 0.09 4.92 5.19
C ASN A 27 0.25 5.69 6.51
N ARG A 28 0.91 6.84 6.42
CA ARG A 28 1.81 7.44 7.43
C ARG A 28 1.13 7.84 8.76
N HIS A 29 0.75 6.87 9.60
CA HIS A 29 0.26 7.14 10.96
C HIS A 29 0.68 6.00 11.91
N ASP A 30 1.72 6.25 12.71
CA ASP A 30 2.24 5.39 13.77
C ASP A 30 1.33 5.45 15.01
N HIS A 31 0.09 5.02 14.82
CA HIS A 31 -0.84 4.80 15.90
C HIS A 31 -1.03 3.29 16.07
N GLY A 32 -1.05 2.84 17.32
CA GLY A 32 -1.25 1.42 17.63
C GLY A 32 -2.54 0.87 17.01
N ASP A 33 -2.58 -0.44 16.84
CA ASP A 33 -3.69 -1.16 16.17
C ASP A 33 -5.09 -0.82 16.72
N SER A 34 -5.17 -0.34 17.97
CA SER A 34 -6.38 0.09 18.67
C SER A 34 -6.95 1.43 18.20
N CYS A 35 -6.19 2.24 17.46
CA CYS A 35 -6.65 3.51 16.93
C CYS A 35 -7.48 3.36 15.65
N TYR A 36 -7.59 2.14 15.11
CA TYR A 36 -8.31 1.86 13.88
C TYR A 36 -9.33 0.74 14.03
N LEU A 37 -10.50 0.96 13.45
CA LEU A 37 -11.46 -0.08 13.12
C LEU A 37 -11.08 -0.69 11.77
N TRP A 38 -10.80 -1.98 11.77
CA TRP A 38 -10.31 -2.70 10.60
C TRP A 38 -11.43 -3.44 9.89
N PHE A 39 -11.62 -3.13 8.61
CA PHE A 39 -12.67 -3.72 7.79
C PHE A 39 -12.08 -4.63 6.71
N LYS A 40 -12.66 -5.82 6.58
CA LYS A 40 -12.29 -6.81 5.59
C LYS A 40 -12.67 -6.33 4.19
N THR A 41 -11.73 -6.38 3.25
CA THR A 41 -11.99 -5.97 1.85
C THR A 41 -12.43 -7.11 0.94
N HIS A 42 -12.29 -8.37 1.40
CA HIS A 42 -12.44 -9.59 0.60
C HIS A 42 -11.46 -9.73 -0.58
N VAL A 43 -10.45 -8.86 -0.68
CA VAL A 43 -9.37 -8.98 -1.65
C VAL A 43 -8.22 -9.75 -1.03
N ARG A 44 -7.72 -10.79 -1.74
CA ARG A 44 -6.51 -11.48 -1.31
C ARG A 44 -5.29 -10.63 -1.61
N SER A 45 -4.28 -10.70 -0.74
CA SER A 45 -3.00 -10.01 -0.96
C SER A 45 -2.34 -10.40 -2.30
N SER A 46 -2.53 -11.65 -2.73
CA SER A 46 -2.05 -12.19 -4.01
C SER A 46 -2.73 -11.58 -5.24
N ASP A 47 -3.94 -11.07 -5.08
CA ASP A 47 -4.76 -10.60 -6.21
C ASP A 47 -4.45 -9.13 -6.53
N VAL A 48 -3.74 -8.43 -5.63
CA VAL A 48 -3.28 -7.05 -5.86
C VAL A 48 -2.01 -7.06 -6.71
N VAL A 49 -2.11 -6.52 -7.91
CA VAL A 49 -1.03 -6.46 -8.91
C VAL A 49 0.16 -5.63 -8.39
N GLU A 50 1.36 -6.20 -8.47
CA GLU A 50 2.61 -5.49 -8.18
C GLU A 50 2.95 -4.53 -9.32
N ALA A 51 2.87 -3.22 -9.03
CA ALA A 51 3.03 -2.18 -10.03
C ALA A 51 4.46 -2.10 -10.60
N THR A 52 5.48 -2.52 -9.84
CA THR A 52 6.86 -2.52 -10.34
C THR A 52 7.09 -3.50 -11.49
N GLU A 53 6.30 -4.58 -11.57
CA GLU A 53 6.36 -5.57 -12.66
C GLU A 53 5.71 -5.05 -13.96
N HIS A 54 4.90 -4.00 -13.85
CA HIS A 54 4.10 -3.43 -14.93
C HIS A 54 4.55 -2.00 -15.26
N ARG A 55 5.84 -1.71 -15.04
CA ARG A 55 6.40 -0.37 -15.22
C ARG A 55 6.29 0.04 -16.70
N ARG A 56 5.70 1.21 -16.93
CA ARG A 56 5.57 1.80 -18.27
C ARG A 56 6.97 2.00 -18.86
N GLN A 57 7.18 1.50 -20.07
CA GLN A 57 8.42 1.70 -20.80
C GLN A 57 8.43 3.08 -21.45
N TYR A 58 9.55 3.78 -21.32
CA TYR A 58 9.80 5.06 -21.96
C TYR A 58 10.95 4.91 -22.94
N GLU A 59 10.74 5.37 -24.16
CA GLU A 59 11.76 5.46 -25.19
C GLU A 59 12.41 6.84 -25.12
N TYR A 60 13.73 6.87 -25.13
CA TYR A 60 14.53 8.10 -25.12
C TYR A 60 15.00 8.39 -26.54
N SER A 61 14.64 9.57 -27.05
CA SER A 61 15.10 10.07 -28.34
C SER A 61 15.70 11.46 -28.17
N VAL A 62 16.42 11.94 -29.19
CA VAL A 62 16.94 13.32 -29.23
C VAL A 62 15.83 14.38 -29.15
N ASN A 63 14.58 14.01 -29.48
CA ASN A 63 13.41 14.89 -29.44
C ASN A 63 12.63 14.81 -28.11
N GLY A 64 13.16 14.08 -27.12
CA GLY A 64 12.56 13.93 -25.81
C GLY A 64 12.11 12.50 -25.50
N ARG A 65 11.37 12.38 -24.38
CA ARG A 65 10.87 11.11 -23.85
C ARG A 65 9.51 10.79 -24.45
N LYS A 66 9.40 9.63 -25.08
CA LYS A 66 8.13 9.13 -25.62
C LYS A 66 7.68 7.92 -24.83
N ARG A 67 6.46 7.96 -24.30
CA ARG A 67 5.85 6.80 -23.65
C ARG A 67 5.60 5.71 -24.70
N VAL A 68 6.15 4.52 -24.48
CA VAL A 68 5.83 3.35 -25.29
C VAL A 68 4.38 2.98 -24.99
N LYS A 69 3.52 2.97 -26.01
CA LYS A 69 2.15 2.48 -25.85
C LYS A 69 2.25 0.98 -25.59
N PRO A 70 1.71 0.47 -24.46
CA PRO A 70 1.58 -0.97 -24.32
C PRO A 70 0.70 -1.50 -25.45
N GLY A 71 0.84 -2.79 -25.75
CA GLY A 71 -0.10 -3.50 -26.62
C GLY A 71 -1.53 -3.47 -26.07
N SER A 72 -2.44 -4.18 -26.75
CA SER A 72 -3.87 -4.15 -26.44
C SER A 72 -4.26 -4.64 -25.02
N ALA A 73 -3.34 -5.23 -24.26
CA ALA A 73 -3.53 -5.62 -22.87
C ALA A 73 -2.95 -4.55 -21.93
N ILE A 74 -3.80 -3.66 -21.40
CA ILE A 74 -3.45 -2.79 -20.27
C ILE A 74 -3.91 -3.48 -19.00
N THR A 75 -2.95 -3.98 -18.21
CA THR A 75 -3.23 -4.43 -16.83
C THR A 75 -3.61 -3.22 -16.00
N THR A 76 -4.74 -3.31 -15.31
CA THR A 76 -5.14 -2.30 -14.32
C THR A 76 -4.33 -2.54 -13.05
N LEU A 77 -3.59 -1.53 -12.59
CA LEU A 77 -2.70 -1.67 -11.42
C LEU A 77 -3.46 -1.61 -10.10
N GLY A 78 -4.50 -0.76 -10.04
CA GLY A 78 -5.28 -0.56 -8.83
C GLY A 78 -6.43 -1.56 -8.71
N THR A 79 -6.63 -2.07 -7.51
CA THR A 79 -7.82 -2.85 -7.15
C THR A 79 -8.85 -1.93 -6.50
N LYS A 80 -10.03 -1.77 -7.10
CA LYS A 80 -11.13 -0.98 -6.53
C LYS A 80 -11.91 -1.84 -5.54
N VAL A 81 -12.13 -1.32 -4.33
CA VAL A 81 -12.96 -1.96 -3.30
C VAL A 81 -13.93 -0.97 -2.69
N ASP A 82 -15.12 -1.44 -2.31
CA ASP A 82 -16.08 -0.67 -1.52
C ASP A 82 -16.07 -1.23 -0.09
N VAL A 83 -15.64 -0.40 0.87
CA VAL A 83 -15.46 -0.81 2.26
C VAL A 83 -15.86 0.32 3.21
N ASN A 84 -16.65 0.01 4.23
CA ASN A 84 -17.18 0.99 5.19
C ASN A 84 -17.83 2.24 4.53
N GLY A 85 -18.59 2.02 3.45
CA GLY A 85 -19.25 3.10 2.71
C GLY A 85 -18.31 4.01 1.90
N ARG A 86 -17.03 3.68 1.77
CA ARG A 86 -16.03 4.39 0.97
C ARG A 86 -15.56 3.52 -0.18
N THR A 87 -15.40 4.12 -1.37
CA THR A 87 -14.72 3.48 -2.50
C THR A 87 -13.22 3.77 -2.42
N VAL A 88 -12.43 2.73 -2.21
CA VAL A 88 -10.98 2.78 -1.99
C VAL A 88 -10.27 2.12 -3.18
N ALA A 89 -9.15 2.70 -3.60
CA ALA A 89 -8.21 2.12 -4.54
C ALA A 89 -7.02 1.54 -3.77
N ILE A 90 -6.77 0.25 -3.94
CA ILE A 90 -5.65 -0.47 -3.34
C ILE A 90 -4.57 -0.66 -4.40
N PHE A 91 -3.33 -0.38 -4.04
CA PHE A 91 -2.16 -0.55 -4.89
C PHE A 91 -1.09 -1.36 -4.19
N LYS A 92 -0.26 -2.06 -4.97
CA LYS A 92 0.96 -2.69 -4.49
C LYS A 92 2.16 -2.14 -5.23
N TYR A 93 3.16 -1.66 -4.49
CA TYR A 93 4.36 -1.05 -5.04
C TYR A 93 5.59 -1.39 -4.19
N LYS A 94 6.61 -2.00 -4.82
CA LYS A 94 7.85 -2.46 -4.16
C LYS A 94 7.55 -3.35 -2.94
N GLY A 95 6.53 -4.22 -3.05
CA GLY A 95 6.08 -5.09 -1.97
C GLY A 95 5.27 -4.43 -0.86
N GLY A 96 5.13 -3.10 -0.85
CA GLY A 96 4.23 -2.36 0.03
C GLY A 96 2.81 -2.29 -0.53
N LEU A 97 1.80 -2.30 0.33
CA LEU A 97 0.40 -2.11 -0.04
C LEU A 97 -0.03 -0.69 0.35
N TYR A 98 -0.82 -0.02 -0.48
CA TYR A 98 -1.29 1.34 -0.21
C TYR A 98 -2.79 1.41 -0.46
N ALA A 99 -3.52 2.13 0.39
CA ALA A 99 -4.94 2.38 0.23
C ALA A 99 -5.24 3.89 0.18
N ILE A 100 -5.92 4.33 -0.88
CA ILE A 100 -6.24 5.74 -1.13
C ILE A 100 -7.68 5.85 -1.62
N GLN A 101 -8.36 6.97 -1.38
CA GLN A 101 -9.69 7.20 -1.94
C GLN A 101 -9.69 7.00 -3.46
N ASN A 102 -10.68 6.30 -4.01
CA ASN A 102 -10.70 6.05 -5.45
C ASN A 102 -11.10 7.30 -6.25
N ALA A 103 -11.89 8.21 -5.67
CA ALA A 103 -12.28 9.43 -6.35
C ALA A 103 -11.14 10.46 -6.30
N CYS A 104 -10.60 10.83 -7.47
CA CYS A 104 -9.60 11.89 -7.57
C CYS A 104 -10.14 13.20 -6.95
N PRO A 105 -9.45 13.83 -5.99
CA PRO A 105 -9.95 15.04 -5.33
C PRO A 105 -10.14 16.23 -6.27
N HIS A 106 -9.49 16.23 -7.45
CA HIS A 106 -9.66 17.28 -8.45
C HIS A 106 -11.04 17.20 -9.15
N GLN A 107 -11.36 16.09 -9.82
CA GLN A 107 -12.60 15.95 -10.61
C GLN A 107 -13.15 14.50 -10.63
N ALA A 108 -13.03 13.80 -9.50
CA ALA A 108 -13.63 12.49 -9.22
C ALA A 108 -13.31 11.35 -10.21
N ALA A 109 -12.27 11.50 -11.04
CA ALA A 109 -11.79 10.41 -11.88
C ALA A 109 -11.32 9.23 -11.02
N SER A 110 -11.58 8.00 -11.47
CA SER A 110 -11.22 6.78 -10.75
C SER A 110 -9.70 6.56 -10.71
N LEU A 111 -9.09 6.74 -9.54
CA LEU A 111 -7.66 6.60 -9.32
C LEU A 111 -7.16 5.17 -9.52
N HIS A 112 -7.96 4.13 -9.26
CA HIS A 112 -7.54 2.74 -9.51
C HIS A 112 -7.16 2.45 -10.98
N LEU A 113 -7.65 3.27 -11.92
CA LEU A 113 -7.30 3.21 -13.35
C LEU A 113 -6.04 4.02 -13.71
N GLY A 114 -5.46 4.71 -12.73
CA GLY A 114 -4.24 5.49 -12.89
C GLY A 114 -2.98 4.62 -12.99
N ASP A 115 -1.88 5.28 -13.34
CA ASP A 115 -0.55 4.67 -13.40
C ASP A 115 0.24 4.99 -12.14
N ILE A 116 1.08 4.07 -11.66
CA ILE A 116 2.01 4.35 -10.57
C ILE A 116 3.35 4.82 -11.13
N GLU A 117 3.84 5.93 -10.58
CA GLU A 117 5.12 6.54 -10.91
C GLU A 117 5.94 6.75 -9.64
N ASP A 118 7.25 6.69 -9.76
CA ASP A 118 8.20 7.04 -8.69
C ASP A 118 8.70 8.44 -8.99
N ILE A 119 8.33 9.41 -8.16
CA ILE A 119 8.69 10.83 -8.32
C ILE A 119 9.56 11.20 -7.12
N ASP A 120 10.85 11.41 -7.37
CA ASP A 120 11.84 11.75 -6.35
C ASP A 120 11.85 10.79 -5.14
N GLY A 121 11.67 9.49 -5.40
CA GLY A 121 11.63 8.44 -4.37
C GLY A 121 10.26 8.23 -3.75
N THR A 122 9.27 9.04 -4.09
CA THR A 122 7.90 8.93 -3.57
C THR A 122 7.00 8.15 -4.54
N PRO A 123 6.37 7.05 -4.12
CA PRO A 123 5.42 6.34 -4.96
C PRO A 123 4.15 7.17 -5.13
N CYS A 124 3.77 7.44 -6.37
CA CYS A 124 2.65 8.32 -6.70
C CYS A 124 1.68 7.66 -7.68
N ILE A 125 0.38 7.83 -7.47
CA ILE A 125 -0.66 7.50 -8.44
C ILE A 125 -0.95 8.71 -9.33
N SER A 126 -0.73 8.55 -10.64
CA SER A 126 -1.06 9.55 -11.65
C SER A 126 -2.52 9.41 -12.07
N CYS A 127 -3.32 10.43 -11.79
CA CYS A 127 -4.74 10.45 -12.16
C CYS A 127 -4.90 10.20 -13.67
N PRO A 128 -5.76 9.24 -14.10
CA PRO A 128 -5.86 8.88 -15.51
C PRO A 128 -6.35 10.03 -16.40
N ARG A 129 -7.10 10.98 -15.85
CA ARG A 129 -7.71 12.10 -16.57
C ARG A 129 -6.75 13.27 -16.79
N HIS A 130 -6.28 13.91 -15.72
CA HIS A 130 -5.47 15.14 -15.80
C HIS A 130 -4.00 14.93 -15.44
N LYS A 131 -3.58 13.69 -15.15
CA LYS A 131 -2.19 13.34 -14.79
C LYS A 131 -1.67 14.02 -13.53
N TRP A 132 -2.57 14.43 -12.63
CA TRP A 132 -2.19 14.93 -11.31
C TRP A 132 -1.62 13.77 -10.48
N PRO A 133 -0.36 13.85 -10.03
CA PRO A 133 0.25 12.84 -9.18
C PRO A 133 -0.19 13.05 -7.74
N TYR A 134 -0.62 11.98 -7.09
CA TYR A 134 -0.88 11.94 -5.65
C TYR A 134 0.06 10.92 -5.01
N SER A 135 0.80 11.34 -3.98
CA SER A 135 1.61 10.44 -3.16
C SER A 135 0.74 9.34 -2.57
N LEU A 136 1.15 8.09 -2.72
CA LEU A 136 0.44 6.94 -2.15
C LEU A 136 0.57 6.89 -0.62
N GLU A 137 1.62 7.51 -0.06
CA GLU A 137 1.93 7.44 1.38
C GLU A 137 1.05 8.37 2.24
N ASP A 138 0.74 9.55 1.73
CA ASP A 138 0.07 10.64 2.48
C ASP A 138 -0.99 11.39 1.66
N GLY A 139 -1.19 11.00 0.39
CA GLY A 139 -2.24 11.51 -0.49
C GLY A 139 -1.97 12.90 -1.06
N LEU A 140 -0.83 13.53 -0.75
CA LEU A 140 -0.52 14.87 -1.21
C LEU A 140 -0.38 14.93 -2.72
N CYS A 141 -0.99 15.93 -3.36
CA CYS A 141 -0.69 16.23 -4.75
C CYS A 141 0.69 16.88 -4.84
N LEU A 142 1.55 16.39 -5.74
CA LEU A 142 2.89 16.97 -5.92
C LEU A 142 2.91 18.22 -6.80
N LEU A 143 1.75 18.64 -7.33
CA LEU A 143 1.61 19.93 -8.01
C LEU A 143 1.43 21.04 -6.97
N PRO A 144 1.75 22.31 -7.29
CA PRO A 144 1.59 23.44 -6.38
C PRO A 144 0.10 23.86 -6.26
N VAL A 145 -0.72 22.93 -5.78
CA VAL A 145 -2.16 23.07 -5.55
C VAL A 145 -2.51 22.45 -4.20
N ASP A 146 -3.41 23.09 -3.46
CA ASP A 146 -3.92 22.53 -2.20
C ASP A 146 -4.96 21.44 -2.51
N CYS A 147 -4.47 20.24 -2.79
CA CYS A 147 -5.28 19.11 -3.21
C CYS A 147 -4.68 17.84 -2.60
N ARG A 148 -5.45 17.13 -1.76
CA ARG A 148 -5.02 15.90 -1.09
C ARG A 148 -6.10 14.83 -1.22
N ALA A 149 -5.65 13.61 -1.52
CA ALA A 149 -6.48 12.41 -1.46
C ALA A 149 -6.44 11.80 -0.06
N GLU A 150 -7.57 11.35 0.46
CA GLU A 150 -7.62 10.60 1.72
C GLU A 150 -6.88 9.27 1.55
N CYS A 151 -5.89 9.02 2.41
CA CYS A 151 -5.21 7.73 2.52
C CYS A 151 -5.76 6.97 3.73
N TYR A 152 -5.84 5.66 3.60
CA TYR A 152 -6.34 4.78 4.65
C TYR A 152 -5.21 3.83 5.11
N PRO A 153 -5.09 3.55 6.41
CA PRO A 153 -4.26 2.44 6.89
C PRO A 153 -4.66 1.13 6.22
N ILE A 154 -3.68 0.30 5.89
CA ILE A 154 -3.89 -0.99 5.24
C ILE A 154 -3.00 -2.05 5.89
N CYS A 155 -3.53 -3.25 6.07
CA CYS A 155 -2.76 -4.40 6.53
C CYS A 155 -3.24 -5.70 5.87
N VAL A 156 -2.44 -6.75 5.98
CA VAL A 156 -2.81 -8.11 5.57
C VAL A 156 -3.04 -8.94 6.83
N ARG A 157 -4.12 -9.73 6.84
CA ARG A 157 -4.44 -10.66 7.93
C ARG A 157 -4.69 -12.05 7.36
N GLN A 158 -4.21 -13.06 8.08
CA GLN A 158 -4.53 -14.45 7.78
C GLN A 158 -5.90 -14.81 8.35
N GLU A 159 -6.73 -15.40 7.51
CA GLU A 159 -8.04 -15.93 7.86
C GLU A 159 -7.93 -17.38 8.35
N ARG A 160 -9.03 -17.93 8.90
CA ARG A 160 -9.06 -19.30 9.44
C ARG A 160 -8.78 -20.39 8.40
N ASP A 161 -9.05 -20.10 7.13
CA ASP A 161 -8.79 -20.98 5.99
C ASP A 161 -7.35 -20.86 5.45
N GLY A 162 -6.49 -20.05 6.10
CA GLY A 162 -5.13 -19.76 5.66
C GLY A 162 -5.03 -18.69 4.56
N SER A 163 -6.15 -18.13 4.10
CA SER A 163 -6.13 -17.05 3.11
C SER A 163 -5.57 -15.75 3.69
N GLU A 164 -4.69 -15.08 2.95
CA GLU A 164 -4.19 -13.74 3.30
C GLU A 164 -5.06 -12.65 2.68
N ILE A 165 -5.85 -11.97 3.52
CA ILE A 165 -6.83 -10.96 3.09
C ILE A 165 -6.37 -9.55 3.48
N VAL A 166 -6.62 -8.60 2.59
CA VAL A 166 -6.37 -7.18 2.82
C VAL A 166 -7.48 -6.58 3.70
N TYR A 167 -7.07 -5.80 4.70
CA TYR A 167 -7.94 -5.04 5.59
C TYR A 167 -7.61 -3.55 5.48
N VAL A 168 -8.64 -2.71 5.48
CA VAL A 168 -8.51 -1.25 5.48
C VAL A 168 -8.98 -0.72 6.84
N GLY A 169 -8.16 0.13 7.44
CA GLY A 169 -8.40 0.77 8.73
C GLY A 169 -9.14 2.09 8.56
N PHE A 170 -10.03 2.39 9.49
CA PHE A 170 -10.70 3.68 9.64
C PHE A 170 -10.52 4.15 11.07
N THR A 171 -10.28 5.44 11.28
CA THR A 171 -10.06 5.99 12.63
C THR A 171 -11.18 5.56 13.57
N ALA A 172 -10.81 4.91 14.67
CA ALA A 172 -11.75 4.54 15.70
C ALA A 172 -12.27 5.80 16.40
N ILE A 173 -13.56 5.81 16.72
CA ILE A 173 -14.12 6.86 17.59
C ILE A 173 -13.55 6.60 18.99
N SER A 174 -12.66 7.46 19.47
CA SER A 174 -12.15 7.41 20.83
C SER A 174 -13.06 8.17 21.78
N ASP A 175 -13.06 7.79 23.06
CA ASP A 175 -13.87 8.44 24.10
C ASP A 175 -13.63 9.95 24.19
N SER A 176 -12.44 10.44 23.83
CA SER A 176 -12.12 11.87 23.80
C SER A 176 -13.05 12.72 22.91
N LEU A 177 -13.73 12.13 21.93
CA LEU A 177 -14.71 12.84 21.09
C LEU A 177 -16.02 13.19 21.84
N PHE A 178 -16.28 12.54 22.98
CA PHE A 178 -17.47 12.75 23.79
C PHE A 178 -17.21 13.59 25.04
N HIS A 179 -15.98 14.03 25.28
CA HIS A 179 -15.57 14.79 26.48
C HIS A 179 -15.16 16.24 26.17
N ASP A 180 -15.53 16.77 25.01
CA ASP A 180 -15.33 18.20 24.75
C ASP A 180 -16.44 19.00 25.46
N ASP A 181 -16.18 19.35 26.72
CA ASP A 181 -17.03 20.20 27.58
C ASP A 181 -16.98 21.69 27.17
N SER A 182 -16.47 22.01 25.98
CA SER A 182 -16.41 23.37 25.44
C SER A 182 -17.75 23.78 24.80
N PHE A 183 -18.80 23.94 25.62
CA PHE A 183 -20.06 24.60 25.24
C PHE A 183 -20.19 25.99 25.86
#